data_AF-A0A1Y2ED83-F1
#
_entry.id   AF-A0A1Y2ED83-F1
#
_cell.length_a   1.000
_cell.length_b   1.000
_cell.length_c   1.000
_cell.angle_alpha   90.00
_cell.angle_beta   90.00
_cell.angle_gamma   90.00
#
_symmetry.space_group_name_H-M   'P 1'
#
loop_
_entity.id
_entity.type
_entity.pdbx_description
1 polymer ?
#
loop_
_entity_poly.entity_id
_entity_poly.type
_entity_poly.pdbx_seq_one_letter_code
_entity_poly.pdbx_strand_id
1 'polypeptide(L)'
;MEEKANDISADDVITILIATDNHLGYMERDPLRSNDSFQTFEEILLYAKQYNVDMMLLGGDLFHDNKPSRKTLYNTIALLRKHCMGDKPCQLEFLSDQKRNFTSFFPIVNYEDPNLNISLPIFSIHGNHDDPSGVFEN
;
A
#
# COMPACT_ATOMS: atom_id res chain seq x y z
N MET A 1 15.19 -21.45 38.19
CA MET A 1 15.72 -21.19 36.83
C MET A 1 14.73 -20.24 36.20
N GLU A 2 15.04 -18.94 36.25
CA GLU A 2 14.24 -17.90 35.61
C GLU A 2 14.45 -18.02 34.10
N GLU A 3 13.37 -18.29 33.35
CA GLU A 3 13.38 -18.14 31.90
C GLU A 3 13.75 -16.69 31.60
N LYS A 4 14.91 -16.48 30.97
CA LYS A 4 15.23 -15.19 30.37
C LYS A 4 14.16 -14.93 29.32
N ALA A 5 13.27 -13.97 29.57
CA ALA A 5 12.47 -13.37 28.53
C ALA A 5 13.43 -12.96 27.41
N ASN A 6 13.25 -13.50 26.21
CA ASN A 6 14.01 -13.07 25.05
C ASN A 6 13.68 -11.60 24.82
N ASP A 7 14.62 -10.73 25.15
CA ASP A 7 14.55 -9.29 24.90
C ASP A 7 14.82 -9.09 23.40
N ILE A 8 13.76 -9.24 22.58
CA ILE A 8 13.85 -9.00 21.14
C ILE A 8 13.96 -7.49 20.94
N SER A 9 15.05 -7.03 20.33
CA SER A 9 15.22 -5.62 19.98
C SER A 9 14.09 -5.17 19.04
N ALA A 10 13.62 -3.94 19.19
CA ALA A 10 12.66 -3.37 18.24
C ALA A 10 13.21 -3.35 16.81
N ASP A 11 14.54 -3.20 16.66
CA ASP A 11 15.22 -3.21 15.36
C ASP A 11 15.21 -4.59 14.68
N ASP A 12 14.96 -5.66 15.44
CA ASP A 12 14.88 -7.04 14.95
C ASP A 12 13.42 -7.47 14.67
N VAL A 13 12.45 -6.55 14.77
CA VAL A 13 11.02 -6.81 14.56
C VAL A 13 10.52 -6.00 13.37
N ILE A 14 10.01 -6.70 12.35
CA ILE A 14 9.30 -6.06 11.23
C ILE A 14 7.80 -6.01 11.56
N THR A 15 7.27 -4.80 11.66
CA THR A 15 5.83 -4.57 11.87
C THR A 15 5.13 -4.37 10.53
N ILE A 16 4.15 -5.23 10.23
CA ILE A 16 3.42 -5.23 8.96
C ILE A 16 1.94 -4.97 9.23
N LEU A 17 1.38 -3.93 8.61
CA LEU A 17 -0.08 -3.77 8.55
C LEU A 17 -0.63 -4.59 7.38
N ILE A 18 -1.67 -5.39 7.62
CA ILE A 18 -2.31 -6.22 6.59
C ILE A 18 -3.74 -5.73 6.38
N ALA A 19 -4.12 -5.49 5.12
CA ALA A 19 -5.51 -5.21 4.72
C ALA A 19 -5.82 -5.85 3.35
N THR A 20 -7.09 -5.99 3.01
CA THR A 20 -7.54 -6.58 1.73
C THR A 20 -8.96 -6.09 1.42
N ASP A 21 -9.41 -6.26 0.18
CA ASP A 21 -10.80 -6.04 -0.24
C ASP A 21 -11.31 -4.62 0.12
N ASN A 22 -10.47 -3.61 -0.11
CA ASN A 22 -10.81 -2.22 0.20
C ASN A 22 -11.93 -1.68 -0.71
N HIS A 23 -12.00 -2.18 -1.94
CA HIS A 23 -13.02 -1.83 -2.93
C HIS A 23 -13.24 -0.31 -3.04
N LEU A 24 -12.17 0.45 -3.22
CA LEU A 24 -12.23 1.89 -3.46
C LEU A 24 -13.12 2.18 -4.67
N GLY A 25 -14.08 3.10 -4.48
CA GLY A 25 -15.10 3.43 -5.46
C GLY A 25 -16.42 2.65 -5.32
N TYR A 26 -16.51 1.69 -4.39
CA TYR A 26 -17.78 1.04 -4.09
C TYR A 26 -18.85 2.06 -3.70
N MET A 27 -20.02 1.97 -4.34
CA MET A 27 -21.15 2.89 -4.15
C MET A 27 -20.82 4.38 -4.38
N GLU A 28 -19.84 4.72 -5.24
CA GLU A 28 -19.40 6.10 -5.49
C GLU A 28 -20.52 7.07 -5.91
N ARG A 29 -21.61 6.58 -6.50
CA ARG A 29 -22.77 7.39 -6.94
C ARG A 29 -23.87 7.52 -5.90
N ASP A 30 -23.77 6.81 -4.78
CA ASP A 30 -24.74 6.88 -3.69
C ASP A 30 -24.59 8.20 -2.92
N PRO A 31 -25.68 8.97 -2.70
CA PRO A 31 -25.59 10.30 -2.08
C PRO A 31 -25.13 10.27 -0.61
N LEU A 32 -25.25 9.13 0.07
CA LEU A 32 -24.88 8.97 1.48
C LEU A 32 -23.57 8.20 1.63
N ARG A 33 -23.38 7.17 0.81
CA ARG A 33 -22.31 6.16 0.98
C ARG A 33 -21.11 6.33 0.05
N SER A 34 -21.16 7.33 -0.84
CA SER A 34 -20.13 7.55 -1.86
C SER A 34 -18.71 7.76 -1.34
N ASN A 35 -18.55 8.10 -0.06
CA ASN A 35 -17.24 8.32 0.56
C ASN A 35 -16.81 7.20 1.52
N ASP A 36 -17.67 6.20 1.80
CA ASP A 36 -17.40 5.16 2.81
C ASP A 36 -16.07 4.45 2.53
N SER A 37 -15.89 3.97 1.29
CA SER A 37 -14.68 3.23 0.89
C SER A 37 -13.39 4.04 1.07
N PHE A 38 -13.42 5.34 0.75
CA PHE A 38 -12.25 6.21 0.90
C PHE A 38 -11.97 6.56 2.35
N GLN A 39 -13.01 6.80 3.16
CA GLN A 39 -12.84 7.11 4.58
C GLN A 39 -12.27 5.92 5.35
N THR A 40 -12.77 4.71 5.10
CA THR A 40 -12.23 3.49 5.71
C THR A 40 -10.80 3.20 5.24
N PHE A 41 -10.49 3.40 3.97
CA PHE A 41 -9.11 3.25 3.50
C PHE A 41 -8.16 4.29 4.12
N GLU A 42 -8.61 5.54 4.28
CA GLU A 42 -7.84 6.55 5.01
C GLU A 42 -7.61 6.16 6.48
N GLU A 43 -8.62 5.60 7.15
CA GLU A 43 -8.49 5.06 8.51
C GLU A 43 -7.40 3.98 8.60
N ILE A 44 -7.35 3.05 7.64
CA ILE A 44 -6.29 2.03 7.57
C ILE A 44 -4.90 2.68 7.46
N LEU A 45 -4.75 3.69 6.60
CA LEU A 45 -3.48 4.43 6.45
C LEU A 45 -3.11 5.20 7.73
N LEU A 46 -4.11 5.77 8.42
CA LEU A 46 -3.90 6.43 9.70
C LEU A 46 -3.43 5.44 10.77
N TYR A 47 -3.96 4.22 10.80
CA TYR A 47 -3.47 3.17 11.69
C TYR A 47 -2.03 2.76 11.35
N ALA A 48 -1.69 2.61 10.07
CA ALA A 48 -0.31 2.33 9.67
C ALA A 48 0.67 3.37 10.24
N LYS A 49 0.29 4.65 10.18
CA LYS A 49 1.07 5.75 10.74
C LYS A 49 1.08 5.75 12.27
N GLN A 50 -0.08 5.56 12.91
CA GLN A 50 -0.23 5.55 14.37
C GLN A 50 0.61 4.45 15.02
N TYR A 51 0.59 3.25 14.44
CA TYR A 51 1.38 2.12 14.93
C TYR A 51 2.82 2.10 14.38
N ASN A 52 3.21 3.13 13.62
CA ASN A 52 4.54 3.30 13.06
C ASN A 52 5.06 2.06 12.32
N VAL A 53 4.19 1.39 11.56
CA VAL A 53 4.55 0.13 10.87
C VAL A 53 5.67 0.35 9.85
N ASP A 54 6.41 -0.71 9.54
CA ASP A 54 7.54 -0.67 8.60
C ASP A 54 7.06 -0.79 7.16
N MET A 55 6.00 -1.55 6.94
CA MET A 55 5.35 -1.69 5.64
C MET A 55 3.87 -2.06 5.79
N MET A 56 3.15 -1.92 4.69
CA MET A 56 1.78 -2.38 4.57
C MET A 56 1.64 -3.38 3.42
N LEU A 57 0.85 -4.43 3.64
CA LEU A 57 0.58 -5.49 2.68
C LEU A 57 -0.92 -5.50 2.35
N LEU A 58 -1.23 -5.37 1.06
CA LEU A 58 -2.57 -5.42 0.51
C LEU A 58 -2.83 -6.76 -0.20
N GLY A 59 -3.93 -7.41 0.17
CA GLY A 59 -4.33 -8.74 -0.32
C GLY A 59 -5.03 -8.77 -1.68
N GLY A 60 -5.23 -7.62 -2.34
CA GLY A 60 -5.98 -7.50 -3.59
C GLY A 60 -7.31 -6.77 -3.43
N ASP A 61 -8.00 -6.56 -4.54
CA ASP A 61 -9.28 -5.83 -4.61
C ASP A 61 -9.21 -4.45 -3.95
N LEU A 62 -8.11 -3.72 -4.20
CA LEU A 62 -7.96 -2.33 -3.79
C LEU A 62 -9.05 -1.47 -4.42
N PHE A 63 -9.37 -1.72 -5.69
CA PHE A 63 -10.45 -1.04 -6.41
C PHE A 63 -11.70 -1.92 -6.53
N HIS A 64 -12.87 -1.30 -6.48
CA HIS A 64 -14.13 -2.03 -6.69
C HIS A 64 -14.39 -2.37 -8.15
N ASP A 65 -14.04 -1.45 -9.05
CA ASP A 65 -14.20 -1.61 -10.47
C ASP A 65 -12.83 -1.82 -11.12
N ASN A 66 -12.76 -2.77 -12.06
CA ASN A 66 -11.57 -3.04 -12.87
C ASN A 66 -11.08 -1.79 -13.63
N LYS A 67 -12.01 -0.91 -14.00
CA LYS A 67 -11.74 0.41 -14.57
C LYS A 67 -12.23 1.48 -13.58
N PRO A 68 -11.45 1.81 -12.54
CA PRO A 68 -11.88 2.77 -11.53
C PRO A 68 -12.17 4.13 -12.18
N SER A 69 -13.13 4.86 -11.62
CA SER A 69 -13.44 6.19 -12.08
C SER A 69 -12.24 7.14 -11.88
N ARG A 70 -12.22 8.25 -12.64
CA ARG A 70 -11.19 9.30 -12.45
C ARG A 70 -11.16 9.85 -11.02
N LYS A 71 -12.34 9.98 -10.39
CA LYS A 71 -12.46 10.45 -9.00
C LYS A 71 -11.85 9.43 -8.05
N THR A 72 -12.17 8.15 -8.23
CA THR A 72 -11.61 7.05 -7.43
C THR A 72 -10.10 7.01 -7.54
N LEU A 73 -9.55 7.00 -8.75
CA LEU A 73 -8.10 6.99 -8.97
C LEU A 73 -7.41 8.22 -8.34
N TYR A 74 -7.98 9.42 -8.54
CA TYR A 74 -7.45 10.66 -7.96
C TYR A 74 -7.43 10.61 -6.42
N ASN A 75 -8.54 10.20 -5.80
CA ASN A 75 -8.65 10.12 -4.35
C ASN A 75 -7.66 9.10 -3.78
N THR A 76 -7.53 7.93 -4.40
CA THR A 76 -6.55 6.91 -3.99
C THR A 76 -5.12 7.46 -4.04
N ILE A 77 -4.72 8.08 -5.15
CA ILE A 77 -3.39 8.68 -5.29
C ILE A 77 -3.16 9.77 -4.24
N ALA A 78 -4.15 10.61 -3.99
CA ALA A 78 -4.07 11.68 -2.99
C ALA A 78 -3.88 11.11 -1.57
N LEU A 79 -4.63 10.06 -1.20
CA LEU A 79 -4.49 9.39 0.10
C LEU A 79 -3.12 8.73 0.25
N LEU A 80 -2.67 7.98 -0.76
CA LEU A 80 -1.35 7.34 -0.75
C LEU A 80 -0.24 8.38 -0.62
N ARG A 81 -0.29 9.46 -1.41
CA ARG A 81 0.69 10.55 -1.32
C ARG A 81 0.71 11.22 0.06
N LYS A 82 -0.47 11.47 0.64
CA LYS A 82 -0.61 12.15 1.94
C LYS A 82 -0.06 11.32 3.10
N HIS A 83 -0.23 10.00 3.06
CA HIS A 83 0.05 9.14 4.21
C HIS A 83 1.28 8.25 4.05
N CYS A 84 1.77 8.03 2.82
CA CYS A 84 2.88 7.11 2.55
C CYS A 84 4.19 7.80 2.17
N MET A 85 4.17 9.11 1.91
CA MET A 85 5.37 9.91 1.67
C MET A 85 5.75 10.73 2.90
N GLY A 86 7.05 10.88 3.15
CA GLY A 86 7.57 11.64 4.28
C GLY A 86 9.03 11.34 4.58
N ASP A 87 9.57 12.00 5.60
CA ASP A 87 11.00 11.96 5.92
C ASP A 87 11.41 10.79 6.85
N LYS A 88 10.46 9.96 7.30
CA LYS A 88 10.79 8.72 8.04
C LYS A 88 11.53 7.78 7.08
N PRO A 89 12.77 7.37 7.38
CA PRO A 89 13.50 6.42 6.53
C PRO A 89 12.86 5.03 6.62
N CYS A 90 12.73 4.36 5.48
CA CYS A 90 12.36 2.95 5.44
C CYS A 90 13.53 2.11 6.00
N GLN A 91 13.25 1.24 6.97
CA GLN A 91 14.24 0.35 7.59
C GLN A 91 14.41 -0.99 6.84
N LEU A 92 13.66 -1.20 5.76
CA LEU A 92 13.70 -2.44 4.97
C LEU A 92 14.73 -2.34 3.85
N GLU A 93 15.58 -3.36 3.73
CA GLU A 93 16.54 -3.51 2.64
C GLU A 93 16.00 -4.47 1.56
N PHE A 94 16.03 -4.07 0.29
CA PHE A 94 15.62 -4.95 -0.81
C PHE A 94 16.80 -5.78 -1.35
N LEU A 95 16.91 -7.03 -0.91
CA LEU A 95 18.06 -7.89 -1.25
C LEU A 95 17.94 -8.64 -2.59
N SER A 96 16.74 -8.75 -3.14
CA SER A 96 16.52 -9.53 -4.38
C SER A 96 16.78 -8.70 -5.64
N ASP A 97 16.98 -9.36 -6.79
CA ASP A 97 17.27 -8.69 -8.06
C ASP A 97 16.06 -7.86 -8.54
N GLN A 98 16.11 -6.55 -8.29
CA GLN A 98 15.05 -5.60 -8.63
C GLN A 98 14.71 -5.62 -10.12
N LYS A 99 15.69 -5.86 -11.02
CA LYS A 99 15.44 -5.89 -12.46
C LYS A 99 14.62 -7.11 -12.90
N ARG A 100 14.59 -8.18 -12.12
CA ARG A 100 13.74 -9.36 -12.38
C ARG A 100 12.33 -9.16 -11.83
N ASN A 101 12.21 -8.47 -10.71
CA ASN A 101 10.95 -8.29 -10.01
C ASN A 101 10.13 -7.12 -10.54
N PHE A 102 10.79 -6.08 -11.06
CA PHE A 102 10.17 -4.86 -11.57
C PHE A 102 10.48 -4.67 -13.05
N THR A 103 9.56 -5.08 -13.91
CA THR A 103 9.63 -4.90 -15.37
C THR A 103 9.11 -3.53 -15.83
N SER A 104 8.90 -2.61 -14.88
CA SER A 104 8.34 -1.28 -15.16
C SER A 104 9.40 -0.31 -15.69
N PHE A 105 8.98 0.89 -16.12
CA PHE A 105 9.89 1.99 -16.47
C PHE A 105 10.80 2.43 -15.31
N PHE A 106 10.41 2.13 -14.07
CA PHE A 106 11.19 2.37 -12.85
C PHE A 106 11.52 0.99 -12.25
N PRO A 107 12.67 0.39 -12.60
CA PRO A 107 13.01 -0.99 -12.24
C PRO A 107 13.56 -1.12 -10.82
N ILE A 108 13.03 -0.32 -9.89
CA ILE A 108 13.43 -0.28 -8.48
C ILE A 108 12.20 -0.19 -7.56
N VAL A 109 12.35 -0.60 -6.30
CA VAL A 109 11.35 -0.35 -5.26
C VAL A 109 11.18 1.16 -5.06
N ASN A 110 9.95 1.57 -4.80
CA ASN A 110 9.60 2.98 -4.70
C ASN A 110 10.36 3.75 -3.59
N TYR A 111 10.72 3.08 -2.50
CA TYR A 111 11.43 3.69 -1.37
C TYR A 111 12.94 3.79 -1.54
N GLU A 112 13.51 3.21 -2.61
CA GLU A 112 14.90 3.41 -3.01
C GLU A 112 15.04 4.39 -4.20
N ASP A 113 13.93 4.95 -4.70
CA ASP A 113 13.97 5.99 -5.74
C ASP A 113 14.53 7.30 -5.14
N PRO A 114 15.61 7.87 -5.71
CA PRO A 114 16.24 9.08 -5.16
C PRO A 114 15.36 10.34 -5.28
N ASN A 115 14.26 10.29 -6.01
CA ASN A 115 13.34 11.40 -6.20
C ASN A 115 12.04 11.25 -5.39
N LEU A 116 11.86 10.14 -4.66
CA LEU A 116 10.66 9.86 -3.87
C LEU A 116 11.02 9.57 -2.42
N ASN A 117 10.58 10.44 -1.51
CA ASN A 117 10.65 10.19 -0.08
C ASN A 117 9.45 9.34 0.36
N ILE A 118 9.62 8.01 0.36
CA ILE A 118 8.60 7.06 0.82
C ILE A 118 8.83 6.70 2.28
N SER A 119 7.87 7.02 3.14
CA SER A 119 7.89 6.70 4.57
C SER A 119 7.15 5.41 4.93
N LEU A 120 6.24 4.95 4.07
CA LEU A 120 5.50 3.71 4.23
C LEU A 120 5.40 3.00 2.86
N PRO A 121 6.25 1.99 2.59
CA PRO A 121 6.10 1.18 1.40
C PRO A 121 4.85 0.29 1.50
N ILE A 122 4.07 0.26 0.42
CA ILE A 122 2.91 -0.62 0.27
C ILE A 122 3.22 -1.66 -0.79
N PHE A 123 3.05 -2.92 -0.44
CA PHE A 123 3.10 -4.05 -1.36
C PHE A 123 1.68 -4.55 -1.58
N SER A 124 1.29 -4.81 -2.82
CA SER A 124 -0.05 -5.29 -3.15
C SER A 124 0.02 -6.36 -4.24
N ILE A 125 -0.89 -7.31 -4.17
CA ILE A 125 -1.28 -8.13 -5.33
C ILE A 125 -2.58 -7.58 -5.92
N HIS A 126 -2.94 -8.01 -7.13
CA HIS A 126 -4.28 -7.82 -7.67
C HIS A 126 -5.21 -8.95 -7.18
N GLY A 127 -6.48 -8.64 -7.02
CA GLY A 127 -7.59 -9.57 -6.82
C GLY A 127 -8.35 -9.81 -8.12
N ASN A 128 -9.65 -10.10 -8.01
CA ASN A 128 -10.54 -10.40 -9.14
C ASN A 128 -11.37 -9.20 -9.62
N HIS A 129 -11.38 -8.09 -8.87
CA HIS A 129 -11.99 -6.84 -9.29
C HIS A 129 -10.98 -5.89 -9.93
N ASP A 130 -9.71 -5.93 -9.50
CA ASP A 130 -8.62 -5.09 -10.01
C ASP A 130 -7.55 -5.88 -10.78
N ASP A 131 -7.97 -6.97 -11.43
CA ASP A 131 -7.14 -7.79 -12.30
C ASP A 131 -6.68 -7.04 -13.56
N PRO A 132 -5.49 -7.36 -14.11
CA PRO A 132 -5.04 -6.76 -15.36
C PRO A 132 -6.04 -7.00 -16.51
N SER A 133 -6.56 -5.91 -17.10
CA SER A 133 -7.41 -5.97 -18.28
C SER A 133 -7.01 -4.90 -19.30
N GLY A 134 -7.44 -5.06 -20.56
CA GLY A 134 -7.15 -4.10 -21.62
C GLY A 134 -6.70 -4.78 -22.91
N VAL A 135 -6.18 -3.98 -23.84
CA VAL A 135 -5.63 -4.49 -25.10
C VAL A 135 -4.19 -4.93 -24.83
N PHE A 136 -3.91 -6.22 -25.05
CA PHE A 136 -2.55 -6.74 -25.08
C PHE A 136 -2.01 -6.44 -26.49
N GLU A 137 -1.16 -5.42 -26.62
CA GLU A 137 -0.34 -5.28 -27.83
C GLU A 137 0.82 -6.29 -27.72
N ASN A 138 0.84 -7.26 -28.65
CA ASN A 138 1.92 -8.23 -28.80
C ASN A 138 3.20 -7.59 -29.34
#